data_AF-A0A4Q0J4A4-F1
#
_entry.id   AF-A0A4Q0J4A4-F1
#
_cell.length_a   1.000
_cell.length_b   1.000
_cell.length_c   1.000
_cell.angle_alpha   90.00
_cell.angle_beta   90.00
_cell.angle_gamma   90.00
#
_symmetry.space_group_name_H-M   'P 1'
#
loop_
_entity.id
_entity.type
_entity.pdbx_description
1 polymer ?
#
loop_
_entity_poly.entity_id
_entity_poly.type
_entity_poly.pdbx_seq_one_letter_code
_entity_poly.pdbx_strand_id
1 'polypeptide(L)'
;MKKRYIAGMIAGVAAWHNADAKLWINEIMQSNIDGVFMAGDFPDSWFEIYNDGDNAVRLNDYRVGDSDDFEKAFVLSGSVGVGAKGYNLIYCDKVGSGYHTDFRIDSGKGKLYLFDPQGEIVDYVSYPKMPAPNVAYGRAEDASQEWGYELCPTPRAANGGGITSVTHSYIYHPRDAAMPIVSINTSQDYFDDPAIGFWNNFEQNWRRPVNVEYFTELGEESVINQLGELRIHGGWSRNQVQKSLAVYANKRFGTKRYGYAFWDDRPDVGQSKSFVLRNGGNAFTEARINDSFVQTLFGRNCDNLDWQAYRAVICYINGRYRGIYALRQRSNEDYVEDCYDGLEDIDMLENWDELKVGTIDSFEALKGLYENNPDYQQMSQAIDVENFANLYIADAAGRNVASVFPSAGAAMVEIGGKGIYVVEVTLANGSRTVRKVAVR
;
A
#
# COMPACT_ATOMS: atom_id res chain seq x y z
N MET A 1 -68.60 21.74 42.86
CA MET A 1 -67.56 20.98 42.14
C MET A 1 -66.17 21.48 42.54
N LYS A 2 -65.46 20.73 43.38
CA LYS A 2 -64.00 20.78 43.55
C LYS A 2 -63.59 19.35 43.96
N LYS A 3 -62.91 18.61 43.08
CA LYS A 3 -62.29 17.33 43.44
C LYS A 3 -60.78 17.47 43.32
N ARG A 4 -60.13 17.23 44.46
CA ARG A 4 -58.69 17.11 44.66
C ARG A 4 -58.18 15.85 43.96
N TYR A 5 -57.01 15.93 43.33
CA TYR A 5 -56.24 14.75 42.92
C TYR A 5 -55.04 14.60 43.86
N ILE A 6 -54.87 13.35 44.31
CA ILE A 6 -53.90 12.87 45.28
C ILE A 6 -52.57 12.63 44.55
N ALA A 7 -51.47 13.18 45.06
CA ALA A 7 -50.12 12.81 44.64
C ALA A 7 -49.76 11.47 45.29
N GLY A 8 -49.67 10.41 44.49
CA GLY A 8 -49.11 9.12 44.91
C GLY A 8 -47.59 9.13 44.71
N MET A 9 -46.84 8.93 45.78
CA MET A 9 -45.43 8.53 45.70
C MET A 9 -45.36 7.12 45.12
N ILE A 10 -44.76 6.98 43.94
CA ILE A 10 -44.30 5.69 43.43
C ILE A 10 -42.91 5.48 44.01
N ALA A 11 -42.77 4.49 44.89
CA ALA A 11 -41.47 3.98 45.31
C ALA A 11 -40.78 3.37 44.09
N GLY A 12 -39.70 4.00 43.62
CA GLY A 12 -38.83 3.42 42.61
C GLY A 12 -38.17 2.18 43.18
N VAL A 13 -38.58 1.00 42.72
CA VAL A 13 -37.74 -0.19 42.80
C VAL A 13 -36.61 0.07 41.82
N ALA A 14 -35.40 0.33 42.33
CA ALA A 14 -34.21 0.32 41.51
C ALA A 14 -34.07 -1.09 40.93
N ALA A 15 -34.48 -1.27 39.68
CA ALA A 15 -34.07 -2.40 38.89
C ALA A 15 -32.56 -2.24 38.70
N TRP A 16 -31.80 -3.05 39.42
CA TRP A 16 -30.39 -3.27 39.13
C TRP A 16 -30.36 -3.86 37.72
N HIS A 17 -30.10 -3.02 36.72
CA HIS A 17 -29.66 -3.52 35.43
C HIS A 17 -28.25 -4.07 35.69
N ASN A 18 -28.13 -5.39 35.76
CA ASN A 18 -26.85 -5.98 35.40
C ASN A 18 -26.59 -5.47 33.98
N ALA A 19 -25.52 -4.72 33.78
CA ALA A 19 -25.08 -4.39 32.44
C ALA A 19 -24.67 -5.72 31.81
N ASP A 20 -25.58 -6.31 31.03
CA ASP A 20 -25.27 -7.49 30.25
C ASP A 20 -24.10 -7.16 29.32
N ALA A 21 -23.14 -8.07 29.22
CA ALA A 21 -22.01 -7.96 28.33
C ALA A 21 -22.50 -7.67 26.90
N LYS A 22 -22.12 -6.51 26.34
CA LYS A 22 -22.47 -6.20 24.97
C LYS A 22 -21.44 -6.84 24.05
N LEU A 23 -21.89 -7.80 23.26
CA LEU A 23 -21.09 -8.40 22.20
C LEU A 23 -21.16 -7.55 20.95
N TRP A 24 -20.05 -7.47 20.24
CA TRP A 24 -19.90 -6.68 19.04
C TRP A 24 -19.27 -7.53 17.95
N ILE A 25 -19.78 -7.43 16.72
CA ILE A 25 -19.01 -7.83 15.55
C ILE A 25 -17.95 -6.73 15.38
N ASN A 26 -16.68 -7.10 15.55
CA ASN A 26 -15.57 -6.14 15.64
C ASN A 26 -14.87 -5.96 14.29
N GLU A 27 -14.62 -7.07 13.60
CA GLU A 27 -13.82 -7.13 12.37
C GLU A 27 -14.31 -8.27 11.47
N ILE A 28 -14.26 -8.11 10.14
CA ILE A 28 -14.64 -9.13 9.15
C ILE A 28 -13.59 -9.22 8.06
N MET A 29 -13.23 -10.43 7.64
CA MET A 29 -12.37 -10.69 6.47
C MET A 29 -13.05 -11.64 5.48
N GLN A 30 -13.23 -11.19 4.23
CA GLN A 30 -13.84 -11.99 3.14
C GLN A 30 -12.89 -12.96 2.43
N SER A 31 -11.59 -12.75 2.54
CA SER A 31 -10.59 -13.54 1.83
C SER A 31 -9.31 -13.57 2.64
N ASN A 32 -9.13 -14.65 3.39
CA ASN A 32 -7.94 -14.94 4.17
C ASN A 32 -7.06 -15.91 3.40
N ILE A 33 -5.98 -15.41 2.79
CA ILE A 33 -5.07 -16.22 1.98
C ILE A 33 -3.87 -16.69 2.80
N ASP A 34 -3.31 -15.80 3.62
CA ASP A 34 -2.15 -16.08 4.46
C ASP A 34 -2.15 -15.30 5.79
N GLY A 35 -3.27 -14.70 6.18
CA GLY A 35 -3.37 -13.86 7.38
C GLY A 35 -3.51 -14.68 8.67
N VAL A 36 -4.62 -15.42 8.80
CA VAL A 36 -4.93 -16.26 9.96
C VAL A 36 -4.75 -17.71 9.59
N PHE A 37 -3.75 -18.38 10.17
CA PHE A 37 -3.54 -19.82 10.02
C PHE A 37 -4.06 -20.58 11.24
N MET A 38 -4.93 -21.57 11.05
CA MET A 38 -5.55 -22.34 12.13
C MET A 38 -5.73 -23.80 11.76
N ALA A 39 -5.46 -24.69 12.72
CA ALA A 39 -5.65 -26.15 12.58
C ALA A 39 -4.96 -26.78 11.34
N GLY A 40 -3.91 -26.16 10.82
CA GLY A 40 -3.18 -26.67 9.65
C GLY A 40 -3.65 -26.11 8.31
N ASP A 41 -4.60 -25.17 8.30
CA ASP A 41 -5.13 -24.54 7.08
C ASP A 41 -5.41 -23.04 7.27
N PHE A 42 -5.66 -22.32 6.17
CA PHE A 42 -6.17 -20.96 6.17
C PHE A 42 -7.69 -21.00 5.95
N PRO A 43 -8.53 -20.68 6.95
CA PRO A 43 -9.98 -20.60 6.74
C PRO A 43 -10.29 -19.56 5.65
N ASP A 44 -11.27 -19.83 4.78
CA ASP A 44 -11.64 -18.97 3.64
C ASP A 44 -11.87 -17.50 4.06
N SER A 45 -12.63 -17.32 5.13
CA SER A 45 -13.07 -16.03 5.68
C SER A 45 -13.29 -16.16 7.19
N TRP A 46 -13.41 -15.04 7.89
CA TRP A 46 -13.70 -15.02 9.31
C TRP A 46 -14.34 -13.69 9.73
N PHE A 47 -14.96 -13.69 10.91
CA PHE A 47 -15.30 -12.47 11.62
C PHE A 47 -14.91 -12.59 13.09
N GLU A 48 -14.71 -11.45 13.73
CA GLU A 48 -14.34 -11.35 15.13
C GLU A 48 -15.53 -10.87 15.98
N ILE A 49 -15.70 -11.51 17.13
CA ILE A 49 -16.58 -11.04 18.18
C ILE A 49 -15.73 -10.44 19.30
N TYR A 50 -16.02 -9.19 19.66
CA TYR A 50 -15.51 -8.52 20.84
C TYR A 50 -16.54 -8.53 21.97
N ASN A 51 -16.08 -8.77 23.19
CA ASN A 51 -16.89 -8.71 24.39
C ASN A 51 -16.54 -7.48 25.23
N ASP A 52 -17.41 -6.46 25.21
CA ASP A 52 -17.24 -5.24 26.01
C ASP A 52 -17.69 -5.42 27.49
N GLY A 53 -18.10 -6.62 27.88
CA GLY A 53 -18.43 -6.95 29.27
C GLY A 53 -17.24 -7.32 30.13
N ASP A 54 -17.43 -7.21 31.45
CA ASP A 54 -16.45 -7.63 32.48
C ASP A 54 -16.54 -9.13 32.80
N ASN A 55 -17.45 -9.87 32.16
CA ASN A 55 -17.63 -11.31 32.34
C ASN A 55 -17.46 -12.03 31.00
N ALA A 56 -16.91 -13.24 31.04
CA ALA A 56 -16.85 -14.10 29.87
C ALA A 56 -18.26 -14.53 29.43
N VAL A 57 -18.49 -14.55 28.12
CA VAL A 57 -19.77 -14.93 27.52
C VAL A 57 -19.61 -16.27 26.80
N ARG A 58 -20.50 -17.22 27.10
CA ARG A 58 -20.65 -18.43 26.29
C ARG A 58 -21.60 -18.13 25.13
N LEU A 59 -21.21 -18.55 23.94
CA LEU A 59 -21.93 -18.28 22.70
C LEU A 59 -22.73 -19.50 22.23
N ASN A 60 -22.98 -20.48 23.10
CA ASN A 60 -23.84 -21.61 22.76
C ASN A 60 -25.25 -21.10 22.47
N ASP A 61 -25.84 -21.61 21.39
CA ASP A 61 -27.17 -21.27 20.88
C ASP A 61 -27.31 -19.84 20.33
N TYR A 62 -26.25 -19.03 20.38
CA TYR A 62 -26.18 -17.81 19.56
C TYR A 62 -26.15 -18.21 18.09
N ARG A 63 -26.66 -17.32 17.23
CA ARG A 63 -26.70 -17.58 15.80
C ARG A 63 -26.00 -16.51 14.99
N VAL A 64 -25.44 -16.91 13.85
CA VAL A 64 -24.83 -16.00 12.89
C VAL A 64 -25.37 -16.25 11.50
N GLY A 65 -25.69 -15.19 10.77
CA GLY A 65 -26.22 -15.28 9.41
C GLY A 65 -25.89 -14.06 8.55
N ASP A 66 -26.05 -14.23 7.24
CA ASP A 66 -25.89 -13.17 6.23
C ASP A 66 -27.20 -12.38 5.96
N SER A 67 -28.28 -12.73 6.66
CA SER A 67 -29.60 -12.11 6.61
C SER A 67 -30.21 -11.95 8.00
N ASP A 68 -31.28 -11.17 8.11
CA ASP A 68 -32.05 -10.95 9.35
C ASP A 68 -33.01 -12.11 9.70
N ASP A 69 -32.80 -13.29 9.10
CA ASP A 69 -33.65 -14.48 9.28
C ASP A 69 -33.02 -15.44 10.31
N PHE A 70 -33.46 -15.32 11.57
CA PHE A 70 -32.98 -16.12 12.69
C PHE A 70 -33.09 -17.64 12.46
N GLU A 71 -34.13 -18.09 11.75
CA GLU A 71 -34.37 -19.51 11.49
C GLU A 71 -33.39 -20.10 10.47
N LYS A 72 -32.80 -19.25 9.61
CA LYS A 72 -31.75 -19.63 8.65
C LYS A 72 -30.33 -19.44 9.18
N ALA A 73 -30.16 -18.71 10.28
CA ALA A 73 -28.85 -18.42 10.84
C ALA A 73 -28.19 -19.67 11.43
N PHE A 74 -26.88 -19.81 11.21
CA PHE A 74 -26.06 -20.91 11.73
C PHE A 74 -25.94 -20.85 13.25
N VAL A 75 -26.14 -21.98 13.92
CA VAL A 75 -26.09 -22.09 15.38
C VAL A 75 -24.67 -22.36 15.86
N LEU A 76 -24.12 -21.46 16.66
CA LEU A 76 -22.86 -21.66 17.37
C LEU A 76 -23.08 -22.70 18.49
N SER A 77 -22.27 -23.76 18.48
CA SER A 77 -22.44 -24.91 19.38
C SER A 77 -21.11 -25.42 19.93
N GLY A 78 -21.14 -26.18 21.02
CA GLY A 78 -19.93 -26.74 21.64
C GLY A 78 -19.34 -25.87 22.75
N SER A 79 -18.04 -25.58 22.68
CA SER A 79 -17.31 -24.77 23.68
C SER A 79 -16.93 -23.40 23.10
N VAL A 80 -17.89 -22.74 22.46
CA VAL A 80 -17.72 -21.42 21.85
C VAL A 80 -17.96 -20.34 22.90
N GLY A 81 -17.02 -19.42 23.04
CA GLY A 81 -17.16 -18.32 24.00
C GLY A 81 -16.09 -17.26 23.82
N VAL A 82 -16.28 -16.12 24.48
CA VAL A 82 -15.36 -14.98 24.44
C VAL A 82 -15.09 -14.51 25.87
N GLY A 83 -13.83 -14.29 26.21
CA GLY A 83 -13.42 -13.81 27.53
C GLY A 83 -13.94 -12.41 27.81
N ALA A 84 -13.96 -11.99 29.09
CA ALA A 84 -14.22 -10.59 29.45
C ALA A 84 -13.19 -9.68 28.78
N LYS A 85 -13.64 -8.57 28.16
CA LYS A 85 -12.77 -7.68 27.34
C LYS A 85 -11.95 -8.43 26.29
N GLY A 86 -12.42 -9.60 25.87
CA GLY A 86 -11.71 -10.51 24.99
C GLY A 86 -12.25 -10.50 23.56
N TYR A 87 -11.49 -11.15 22.69
CA TYR A 87 -11.76 -11.29 21.26
C TYR A 87 -11.85 -12.77 20.92
N ASN A 88 -12.72 -13.13 20.00
CA ASN A 88 -12.68 -14.47 19.42
C ASN A 88 -13.08 -14.50 17.95
N LEU A 89 -12.38 -15.34 17.19
CA LEU A 89 -12.65 -15.53 15.77
C LEU A 89 -13.67 -16.63 15.55
N ILE A 90 -14.66 -16.33 14.74
CA ILE A 90 -15.55 -17.31 14.12
C ILE A 90 -15.10 -17.48 12.67
N TYR A 91 -14.76 -18.71 12.30
CA TYR A 91 -14.28 -19.04 10.96
C TYR A 91 -15.47 -19.32 10.05
N CYS A 92 -15.41 -18.79 8.84
CA CYS A 92 -16.46 -18.92 7.85
C CYS A 92 -15.94 -19.69 6.64
N ASP A 93 -15.93 -21.02 6.76
CA ASP A 93 -15.26 -21.96 5.85
C ASP A 93 -16.10 -23.20 5.49
N LYS A 94 -17.40 -23.18 5.79
CA LYS A 94 -18.38 -24.24 5.48
C LYS A 94 -18.19 -25.56 6.24
N VAL A 95 -17.38 -25.61 7.29
CA VAL A 95 -17.25 -26.82 8.11
C VAL A 95 -18.50 -27.08 8.97
N GLY A 96 -19.19 -26.02 9.43
CA GLY A 96 -20.49 -26.15 10.11
C GLY A 96 -20.43 -26.81 11.49
N SER A 97 -19.42 -26.50 12.29
CA SER A 97 -19.27 -27.04 13.65
C SER A 97 -18.41 -26.15 14.55
N GLY A 98 -18.81 -25.97 15.81
CA GLY A 98 -18.01 -25.22 16.77
C GLY A 98 -17.85 -23.75 16.38
N TYR A 99 -16.58 -23.34 16.22
CA TYR A 99 -16.18 -22.02 15.74
C TYR A 99 -16.31 -21.84 14.22
N HIS A 100 -16.71 -22.88 13.49
CA HIS A 100 -16.74 -22.87 12.03
C HIS A 100 -18.18 -22.85 11.51
N THR A 101 -18.55 -21.83 10.74
CA THR A 101 -19.89 -21.71 10.16
C THR A 101 -20.09 -22.66 8.99
N ASP A 102 -21.34 -22.94 8.62
CA ASP A 102 -21.71 -23.72 7.44
C ASP A 102 -21.72 -22.89 6.14
N PHE A 103 -21.48 -21.59 6.25
CA PHE A 103 -21.30 -20.66 5.14
C PHE A 103 -19.90 -20.04 5.14
N ARG A 104 -19.62 -19.26 4.08
CA ARG A 104 -18.46 -18.37 3.95
C ARG A 104 -18.96 -16.94 3.74
N ILE A 105 -18.16 -15.94 4.11
CA ILE A 105 -18.48 -14.55 3.80
C ILE A 105 -18.03 -14.29 2.36
N ASP A 106 -19.00 -14.28 1.43
CA ASP A 106 -18.70 -14.13 0.00
C ASP A 106 -18.05 -12.77 -0.33
N SER A 107 -17.15 -12.76 -1.32
CA SER A 107 -16.52 -11.53 -1.80
C SER A 107 -17.55 -10.62 -2.49
N GLY A 108 -17.91 -9.53 -1.83
CA GLY A 108 -18.93 -8.60 -2.32
C GLY A 108 -19.42 -7.65 -1.25
N LYS A 109 -20.41 -6.83 -1.56
CA LYS A 109 -21.16 -6.11 -0.52
C LYS A 109 -22.12 -7.09 0.15
N GLY A 110 -22.30 -6.99 1.45
CA GLY A 110 -23.16 -7.92 2.19
C GLY A 110 -23.47 -7.44 3.59
N LYS A 111 -24.07 -8.34 4.37
CA LYS A 111 -24.38 -8.13 5.79
C LYS A 111 -23.96 -9.34 6.61
N LEU A 112 -23.74 -9.11 7.89
CA LEU A 112 -23.54 -10.16 8.88
C LEU A 112 -24.32 -9.78 10.14
N TYR A 113 -25.02 -10.75 10.70
CA TYR A 113 -25.89 -10.60 11.86
C TYR A 113 -25.46 -11.56 12.96
N LEU A 114 -25.43 -11.09 14.20
CA LEU A 114 -25.27 -11.89 15.41
C LEU A 114 -26.58 -11.84 16.20
N PHE A 115 -27.16 -13.01 16.46
CA PHE A 115 -28.40 -13.16 17.23
C PHE A 115 -28.13 -13.83 18.57
N ASP A 116 -28.88 -13.42 19.58
CA ASP A 116 -28.94 -14.14 20.85
C ASP A 116 -29.83 -15.41 20.74
N PRO A 117 -29.85 -16.29 21.75
CA PRO A 117 -30.68 -17.49 21.73
C PRO A 117 -32.20 -17.22 21.74
N GLN A 118 -32.63 -15.99 22.01
CA GLN A 118 -34.04 -15.58 22.00
C GLN A 118 -34.49 -15.09 20.62
N GLY A 119 -33.55 -14.85 19.70
CA GLY A 119 -33.82 -14.37 18.36
C GLY A 119 -33.65 -12.86 18.18
N GLU A 120 -33.18 -12.15 19.20
CA GLU A 120 -32.90 -10.72 19.10
C GLU A 120 -31.53 -10.49 18.43
N ILE A 121 -31.46 -9.45 17.60
CA ILE A 121 -30.21 -9.04 16.96
C ILE A 121 -29.34 -8.33 18.01
N VAL A 122 -28.23 -8.95 18.37
CA VAL A 122 -27.24 -8.39 19.31
C VAL A 122 -26.40 -7.32 18.63
N ASP A 123 -25.92 -7.63 17.43
CA ASP A 123 -25.19 -6.69 16.57
C ASP A 123 -25.31 -7.11 15.10
N TYR A 124 -25.10 -6.15 14.21
CA TYR A 124 -25.02 -6.42 12.78
C TYR A 124 -24.12 -5.41 12.08
N VAL A 125 -23.63 -5.78 10.91
CA VAL A 125 -22.83 -4.90 10.06
C VAL A 125 -23.23 -5.06 8.61
N SER A 126 -23.29 -3.94 7.91
CA SER A 126 -23.32 -3.89 6.45
C SER A 126 -21.92 -3.53 5.96
N TYR A 127 -21.30 -4.41 5.18
CA TYR A 127 -19.92 -4.24 4.71
C TYR A 127 -19.86 -4.04 3.19
N PRO A 128 -18.94 -3.21 2.68
CA PRO A 128 -18.61 -3.16 1.27
C PRO A 128 -17.80 -4.40 0.88
N LYS A 129 -17.55 -4.56 -0.42
CA LYS A 129 -16.56 -5.55 -0.88
C LYS A 129 -15.19 -5.18 -0.32
N MET A 130 -14.50 -6.14 0.30
CA MET A 130 -13.11 -5.97 0.71
C MET A 130 -12.27 -5.81 -0.56
N PRO A 131 -11.40 -4.80 -0.62
CA PRO A 131 -10.79 -4.39 -1.87
C PRO A 131 -9.70 -5.39 -2.31
N ALA A 132 -9.25 -6.26 -1.39
CA ALA A 132 -8.29 -7.33 -1.64
C ALA A 132 -8.36 -8.48 -0.62
N PRO A 133 -7.66 -9.59 -0.89
CA PRO A 133 -7.31 -10.56 0.15
C PRO A 133 -6.52 -9.96 1.30
N ASN A 134 -6.69 -10.54 2.49
CA ASN A 134 -6.09 -10.13 3.77
C ASN A 134 -6.36 -8.67 4.17
N VAL A 135 -7.41 -8.08 3.60
CA VAL A 135 -7.96 -6.80 4.03
C VAL A 135 -9.28 -7.09 4.72
N ALA A 136 -9.39 -6.63 5.95
CA ALA A 136 -10.61 -6.73 6.71
C ALA A 136 -11.43 -5.44 6.60
N TYR A 137 -12.64 -5.51 7.12
CA TYR A 137 -13.52 -4.38 7.35
C TYR A 137 -13.91 -4.45 8.83
N GLY A 138 -13.53 -3.45 9.60
CA GLY A 138 -13.69 -3.47 11.04
C GLY A 138 -13.98 -2.09 11.62
N ARG A 139 -14.25 -2.07 12.92
CA ARG A 139 -14.54 -0.86 13.69
C ARG A 139 -13.25 -0.08 13.91
N ALA A 140 -13.30 1.26 13.87
CA ALA A 140 -12.12 2.12 14.04
C ALA A 140 -11.38 1.89 15.37
N GLU A 141 -12.15 1.63 16.42
CA GLU A 141 -11.75 1.17 17.75
C GLU A 141 -12.77 0.11 18.19
N ASP A 142 -12.43 -0.73 19.16
CA ASP A 142 -13.35 -1.74 19.68
C ASP A 142 -14.70 -1.13 20.07
N ALA A 143 -15.80 -1.76 19.65
CA ALA A 143 -17.17 -1.28 19.87
C ALA A 143 -17.54 0.10 19.26
N SER A 144 -16.63 0.76 18.52
CA SER A 144 -16.90 2.04 17.83
C SER A 144 -17.95 1.90 16.73
N GLN A 145 -18.77 2.94 16.52
CA GLN A 145 -19.75 2.96 15.42
C GLN A 145 -19.12 3.28 14.05
N GLU A 146 -17.87 3.74 14.04
CA GLU A 146 -17.14 4.06 12.82
C GLU A 146 -16.52 2.78 12.23
N TRP A 147 -16.74 2.55 10.94
CA TRP A 147 -16.24 1.37 10.23
C TRP A 147 -15.40 1.79 9.02
N GLY A 148 -14.44 0.95 8.65
CA GLY A 148 -13.73 1.09 7.39
C GLY A 148 -12.79 -0.07 7.12
N TYR A 149 -11.96 0.08 6.08
CA TYR A 149 -11.04 -0.99 5.70
C TYR A 149 -9.86 -1.06 6.67
N GLU A 150 -9.63 -2.27 7.18
CA GLU A 150 -8.50 -2.62 8.02
C GLU A 150 -7.45 -3.36 7.21
N LEU A 151 -6.38 -2.64 6.91
CA LEU A 151 -5.35 -3.08 5.97
C LEU A 151 -4.16 -3.74 6.66
N CYS A 152 -4.13 -3.62 7.99
CA CYS A 152 -3.44 -4.53 8.89
C CYS A 152 -4.48 -5.05 9.90
N PRO A 153 -5.25 -6.08 9.52
CA PRO A 153 -6.23 -6.76 10.38
C PRO A 153 -5.71 -7.05 11.78
N THR A 154 -6.58 -7.03 12.79
CA THR A 154 -6.22 -7.23 14.21
C THR A 154 -6.83 -8.51 14.81
N PRO A 155 -6.68 -9.69 14.17
CA PRO A 155 -7.29 -10.91 14.66
C PRO A 155 -6.82 -11.23 16.09
N ARG A 156 -7.80 -11.37 16.99
CA ARG A 156 -7.67 -11.62 18.43
C ARG A 156 -7.07 -10.49 19.25
N ALA A 157 -7.08 -9.27 18.73
CA ALA A 157 -6.52 -8.10 19.38
C ALA A 157 -7.48 -6.91 19.29
N ALA A 158 -7.21 -5.88 20.07
CA ALA A 158 -7.96 -4.63 20.01
C ALA A 158 -7.84 -3.99 18.63
N ASN A 159 -8.96 -3.52 18.09
CA ASN A 159 -8.95 -2.66 16.92
C ASN A 159 -8.29 -1.33 17.29
N GLY A 160 -7.31 -0.92 16.49
CA GLY A 160 -6.58 0.33 16.68
C GLY A 160 -5.69 0.74 15.52
N GLY A 161 -5.59 -0.10 14.47
CA GLY A 161 -4.70 0.14 13.34
C GLY A 161 -5.12 1.29 12.41
N GLY A 162 -6.25 1.94 12.68
CA GLY A 162 -6.85 2.99 11.86
C GLY A 162 -7.55 2.41 10.62
N ILE A 163 -8.84 2.69 10.48
CA ILE A 163 -9.58 2.40 9.26
C ILE A 163 -9.11 3.32 8.13
N THR A 164 -8.88 2.78 6.94
CA THR A 164 -8.52 3.60 5.78
C THR A 164 -9.75 3.81 4.90
N SER A 165 -10.21 5.05 4.80
CA SER A 165 -11.19 5.51 3.83
C SER A 165 -10.52 6.42 2.78
N VAL A 166 -11.19 6.61 1.64
CA VAL A 166 -10.84 7.71 0.72
C VAL A 166 -11.12 9.03 1.45
N THR A 167 -10.14 9.93 1.51
CA THR A 167 -10.27 11.25 2.16
C THR A 167 -10.52 12.31 1.10
N HIS A 168 -11.22 13.39 1.45
CA HIS A 168 -11.29 14.59 0.62
C HIS A 168 -10.66 15.75 1.40
N SER A 169 -9.39 16.03 1.12
CA SER A 169 -8.63 17.03 1.84
C SER A 169 -8.92 18.44 1.30
N TYR A 170 -9.16 19.39 2.21
CA TYR A 170 -9.10 20.81 1.89
C TYR A 170 -7.74 21.36 2.33
N ILE A 171 -6.89 21.74 1.37
CA ILE A 171 -5.52 22.18 1.67
C ILE A 171 -5.46 23.70 1.80
N TYR A 172 -5.25 24.17 3.04
CA TYR A 172 -4.82 25.54 3.29
C TYR A 172 -3.29 25.61 3.31
N HIS A 173 -2.69 26.16 2.26
CA HIS A 173 -1.26 26.49 2.24
C HIS A 173 -1.10 27.99 2.48
N PRO A 174 -0.38 28.44 3.53
CA PRO A 174 -0.34 29.84 3.95
C PRO A 174 0.46 30.76 3.02
N ARG A 175 0.98 30.24 1.90
CA ARG A 175 1.72 30.99 0.89
C ARG A 175 1.18 30.62 -0.48
N ASP A 176 1.15 31.56 -1.40
CA ASP A 176 0.92 31.22 -2.80
C ASP A 176 2.04 30.30 -3.27
N ALA A 177 1.68 29.10 -3.72
CA ALA A 177 2.61 28.12 -4.26
C ALA A 177 2.11 27.68 -5.63
N ALA A 178 2.96 27.84 -6.65
CA ALA A 178 2.74 27.29 -7.99
C ALA A 178 3.10 25.79 -8.08
N MET A 179 3.61 25.20 -6.98
CA MET A 179 3.96 23.78 -6.93
C MET A 179 2.73 22.95 -6.62
N PRO A 180 2.50 21.84 -7.34
CA PRO A 180 1.47 20.88 -6.98
C PRO A 180 1.67 20.30 -5.59
N ILE A 181 0.59 19.80 -5.01
CA ILE A 181 0.56 19.23 -3.67
C ILE A 181 0.24 17.75 -3.77
N VAL A 182 1.05 16.93 -3.10
CA VAL A 182 0.71 15.54 -2.78
C VAL A 182 0.29 15.50 -1.32
N SER A 183 -0.94 15.06 -1.05
CA SER A 183 -1.43 14.82 0.29
C SER A 183 -1.57 13.31 0.52
N ILE A 184 -1.02 12.81 1.62
CA ILE A 184 -1.05 11.42 2.00
C ILE A 184 -1.76 11.32 3.34
N ASN A 185 -2.83 10.52 3.40
CA ASN A 185 -3.58 10.28 4.62
C ASN A 185 -3.60 8.78 4.96
N THR A 186 -3.29 8.44 6.21
CA THR A 186 -3.34 7.07 6.73
C THR A 186 -3.28 7.08 8.27
N SER A 187 -3.36 5.90 8.90
CA SER A 187 -3.16 5.77 10.33
C SER A 187 -1.83 6.37 10.79
N GLN A 188 -1.86 7.14 11.88
CA GLN A 188 -0.66 7.74 12.46
C GLN A 188 0.27 6.67 13.05
N ASP A 189 -0.27 5.52 13.45
CA ASP A 189 0.51 4.42 14.02
C ASP A 189 1.46 3.78 13.01
N TYR A 190 1.10 3.78 11.72
CA TYR A 190 2.00 3.37 10.65
C TYR A 190 3.25 4.24 10.50
N PHE A 191 3.26 5.39 11.16
CA PHE A 191 4.40 6.27 11.22
C PHE A 191 5.10 6.19 12.58
N ASP A 192 4.35 6.33 13.67
CA ASP A 192 4.91 6.61 14.99
C ASP A 192 5.02 5.39 15.91
N ASP A 193 4.27 4.31 15.65
CA ASP A 193 4.26 3.14 16.53
C ASP A 193 5.66 2.48 16.60
N PRO A 194 6.14 2.09 17.80
CA PRO A 194 7.46 1.49 17.94
C PRO A 194 7.65 0.16 17.21
N ALA A 195 6.61 -0.66 17.12
CA ALA A 195 6.65 -1.99 16.53
C ALA A 195 6.32 -1.99 15.04
N ILE A 196 5.35 -1.18 14.61
CA ILE A 196 4.83 -1.20 13.22
C ILE A 196 5.08 0.09 12.45
N GLY A 197 5.54 1.16 13.10
CA GLY A 197 5.71 2.49 12.54
C GLY A 197 7.00 2.65 11.73
N PHE A 198 6.90 3.32 10.58
CA PHE A 198 8.01 3.52 9.66
C PHE A 198 9.16 4.38 10.19
N TRP A 199 8.92 5.29 11.13
CA TRP A 199 9.97 6.19 11.61
C TRP A 199 11.02 5.46 12.45
N ASN A 200 10.58 4.51 13.26
CA ASN A 200 11.47 3.69 14.10
C ASN A 200 12.01 2.48 13.33
N ASN A 201 11.29 2.02 12.31
CA ASN A 201 11.58 0.80 11.55
C ASN A 201 11.92 1.10 10.08
N PHE A 202 12.65 2.19 9.81
CA PHE A 202 12.86 2.71 8.45
C PHE A 202 13.65 1.77 7.51
N GLU A 203 14.36 0.77 8.05
CA GLU A 203 15.07 -0.25 7.26
C GLU A 203 14.13 -1.30 6.68
N GLN A 204 12.94 -1.45 7.27
CA GLN A 204 11.97 -2.44 6.86
C GLN A 204 11.38 -2.14 5.48
N ASN A 205 11.10 -3.20 4.73
CA ASN A 205 10.52 -3.09 3.39
C ASN A 205 8.99 -3.12 3.40
N TRP A 206 8.42 -2.75 4.53
CA TRP A 206 6.99 -2.73 4.77
C TRP A 206 6.25 -1.77 3.84
N ARG A 207 5.10 -2.21 3.36
CA ARG A 207 4.13 -1.37 2.67
C ARG A 207 2.97 -1.11 3.62
N ARG A 208 2.51 0.14 3.69
CA ARG A 208 1.34 0.53 4.47
C ARG A 208 0.32 1.14 3.53
N PRO A 209 -0.96 0.87 3.78
CA PRO A 209 -2.00 1.52 3.01
C PRO A 209 -1.99 3.04 3.20
N VAL A 210 -2.43 3.76 2.18
CA VAL A 210 -2.61 5.21 2.23
C VAL A 210 -3.74 5.63 1.32
N ASN A 211 -4.40 6.74 1.63
CA ASN A 211 -5.08 7.55 0.63
C ASN A 211 -4.10 8.58 0.07
N VAL A 212 -4.05 8.72 -1.24
CA VAL A 212 -3.18 9.65 -1.96
C VAL A 212 -4.04 10.63 -2.74
N GLU A 213 -3.79 11.91 -2.50
CA GLU A 213 -4.41 13.01 -3.19
C GLU A 213 -3.33 13.85 -3.92
N TYR A 214 -3.64 14.32 -5.14
CA TYR A 214 -2.77 15.18 -5.94
C TYR A 214 -3.55 16.42 -6.40
N PHE A 215 -3.12 17.58 -5.94
CA PHE A 215 -3.70 18.87 -6.28
C PHE A 215 -2.76 19.62 -7.22
N THR A 216 -3.24 20.00 -8.40
CA THR A 216 -2.47 20.79 -9.36
C THR A 216 -2.45 22.28 -9.01
N GLU A 217 -3.52 22.76 -8.37
CA GLU A 217 -3.72 24.16 -8.01
C GLU A 217 -4.33 24.27 -6.60
N LEU A 218 -4.08 25.39 -5.92
CA LEU A 218 -4.66 25.66 -4.60
C LEU A 218 -6.15 26.00 -4.74
N GLY A 219 -6.99 25.39 -3.90
CA GLY A 219 -8.43 25.67 -3.87
C GLY A 219 -9.27 24.84 -4.85
N GLU A 220 -8.63 24.11 -5.77
CA GLU A 220 -9.28 23.17 -6.68
C GLU A 220 -9.38 21.76 -6.07
N GLU A 221 -10.29 20.94 -6.61
CA GLU A 221 -10.39 19.54 -6.21
C GLU A 221 -9.16 18.74 -6.65
N SER A 222 -8.88 17.68 -5.90
CA SER A 222 -7.77 16.77 -6.21
C SER A 222 -8.04 15.99 -7.50
N VAL A 223 -7.08 15.98 -8.43
CA VAL A 223 -7.19 15.23 -9.71
C VAL A 223 -6.89 13.73 -9.56
N ILE A 224 -6.26 13.34 -8.45
CA ILE A 224 -6.14 11.96 -7.99
C ILE A 224 -6.72 11.90 -6.59
N ASN A 225 -7.60 10.97 -6.28
CA ASN A 225 -8.00 10.69 -4.91
C ASN A 225 -8.21 9.18 -4.78
N GLN A 226 -7.17 8.49 -4.33
CA GLN A 226 -7.10 7.05 -4.51
C GLN A 226 -6.34 6.36 -3.37
N LEU A 227 -6.85 5.21 -2.95
CA LEU A 227 -6.13 4.30 -2.08
C LEU A 227 -4.93 3.66 -2.81
N GLY A 228 -3.83 3.50 -2.06
CA GLY A 228 -2.57 2.97 -2.54
C GLY A 228 -1.72 2.44 -1.41
N GLU A 229 -0.45 2.20 -1.69
CA GLU A 229 0.53 1.79 -0.69
C GLU A 229 1.68 2.80 -0.61
N LEU A 230 2.20 2.96 0.60
CA LEU A 230 3.35 3.78 0.91
C LEU A 230 4.44 2.91 1.53
N ARG A 231 5.69 3.23 1.22
CA ARG A 231 6.87 2.64 1.86
C ARG A 231 8.00 3.66 1.95
N ILE A 232 8.87 3.50 2.96
CA ILE A 232 10.14 4.22 3.02
C ILE A 232 11.05 3.82 1.86
N HIS A 233 11.53 4.80 1.11
CA HIS A 233 12.42 4.63 -0.03
C HIS A 233 13.85 5.12 0.27
N GLY A 234 14.81 4.57 -0.47
CA GLY A 234 16.23 4.92 -0.40
C GLY A 234 17.08 3.77 0.12
N GLY A 235 18.39 4.01 0.23
CA GLY A 235 19.31 3.16 0.98
C GLY A 235 19.87 3.97 2.15
N TRP A 236 20.99 4.65 1.90
CA TRP A 236 21.62 5.55 2.88
C TRP A 236 20.71 6.71 3.32
N SER A 237 19.96 7.29 2.38
CA SER A 237 19.08 8.45 2.61
C SER A 237 17.91 8.17 3.56
N ARG A 238 17.66 6.91 3.92
CA ARG A 238 16.66 6.54 4.94
C ARG A 238 17.02 7.09 6.32
N ASN A 239 18.30 7.36 6.58
CA ASN A 239 18.74 7.98 7.84
C ASN A 239 18.42 9.49 7.93
N GLN A 240 18.00 10.13 6.84
CA GLN A 240 17.68 11.57 6.86
C GLN A 240 16.35 11.85 7.58
N VAL A 241 16.22 13.01 8.21
CA VAL A 241 15.02 13.39 8.98
C VAL A 241 13.77 13.37 8.09
N GLN A 242 13.83 14.02 6.92
CA GLN A 242 12.78 13.92 5.90
C GLN A 242 13.06 12.66 5.07
N LYS A 243 12.19 11.65 5.19
CA LYS A 243 12.34 10.36 4.51
C LYS A 243 11.86 10.45 3.06
N SER A 244 12.53 9.76 2.13
CA SER A 244 11.95 9.52 0.80
C SER A 244 10.83 8.48 0.89
N LEU A 245 9.80 8.61 0.07
CA LEU A 245 8.61 7.77 0.11
C LEU A 245 8.31 7.21 -1.28
N ALA A 246 8.16 5.90 -1.40
CA ALA A 246 7.64 5.27 -2.61
C ALA A 246 6.14 5.04 -2.45
N VAL A 247 5.38 5.43 -3.46
CA VAL A 247 3.92 5.34 -3.50
C VAL A 247 3.52 4.42 -4.65
N TYR A 248 2.63 3.46 -4.38
CA TYR A 248 2.22 2.43 -5.32
C TYR A 248 0.71 2.45 -5.48
N ALA A 249 0.22 2.38 -6.71
CA ALA A 249 -1.14 1.93 -6.98
C ALA A 249 -1.15 0.40 -6.90
N ASN A 250 -2.26 -0.17 -6.44
CA ASN A 250 -2.35 -1.61 -6.29
C ASN A 250 -3.78 -2.07 -6.60
N LYS A 251 -3.93 -3.12 -7.41
CA LYS A 251 -5.24 -3.69 -7.79
C LYS A 251 -6.09 -4.04 -6.57
N ARG A 252 -5.43 -4.32 -5.45
CA ARG A 252 -5.98 -4.52 -4.11
C ARG A 252 -6.82 -3.33 -3.61
N PHE A 253 -6.78 -2.19 -4.29
CA PHE A 253 -7.53 -0.97 -4.02
C PHE A 253 -8.40 -0.54 -5.21
N GLY A 254 -8.63 -1.44 -6.18
CA GLY A 254 -9.48 -1.22 -7.35
C GLY A 254 -8.73 -1.00 -8.66
N THR A 255 -7.51 -0.46 -8.63
CA THR A 255 -6.72 -0.19 -9.85
C THR A 255 -5.22 -0.37 -9.64
N LYS A 256 -4.51 -0.85 -10.68
CA LYS A 256 -3.04 -0.96 -10.69
C LYS A 256 -2.32 0.35 -11.05
N ARG A 257 -3.05 1.45 -11.26
CA ARG A 257 -2.50 2.71 -11.80
C ARG A 257 -3.13 3.94 -11.16
N TYR A 258 -2.33 4.98 -10.99
CA TYR A 258 -2.80 6.36 -10.87
C TYR A 258 -2.99 6.92 -12.28
N GLY A 259 -4.24 7.20 -12.66
CA GLY A 259 -4.60 7.67 -14.00
C GLY A 259 -4.40 9.17 -14.18
N TYR A 260 -3.17 9.66 -14.11
CA TYR A 260 -2.84 11.06 -14.34
C TYR A 260 -1.46 11.20 -15.00
N ALA A 261 -1.36 12.13 -15.97
CA ALA A 261 -0.11 12.48 -16.62
C ALA A 261 0.70 13.44 -15.74
N PHE A 262 1.47 12.88 -14.80
CA PHE A 262 2.26 13.69 -13.84
C PHE A 262 3.37 14.52 -14.49
N TRP A 263 3.83 14.10 -15.67
CA TRP A 263 5.15 14.45 -16.19
C TRP A 263 5.08 15.44 -17.35
N ASP A 264 5.34 16.71 -17.07
CA ASP A 264 5.29 17.78 -18.10
C ASP A 264 6.28 17.49 -19.26
N ASP A 265 7.43 16.87 -18.95
CA ASP A 265 8.45 16.50 -19.94
C ASP A 265 8.27 15.09 -20.55
N ARG A 266 7.28 14.31 -20.09
CA ARG A 266 6.92 12.98 -20.61
C ARG A 266 5.39 12.83 -20.71
N PRO A 267 4.73 13.66 -21.54
CA PRO A 267 3.27 13.65 -21.68
C PRO A 267 2.75 12.34 -22.30
N ASP A 268 3.62 11.53 -22.90
CA ASP A 268 3.35 10.17 -23.36
C ASP A 268 2.95 9.22 -22.22
N VAL A 269 3.43 9.47 -21.00
CA VAL A 269 3.14 8.65 -19.82
C VAL A 269 1.90 9.19 -19.10
N GLY A 270 0.72 8.76 -19.56
CA GLY A 270 -0.58 9.21 -19.04
C GLY A 270 -1.04 8.58 -17.72
N GLN A 271 -0.35 7.55 -17.25
CA GLN A 271 -0.66 6.83 -16.03
C GLN A 271 0.62 6.28 -15.41
N SER A 272 0.62 6.04 -14.10
CA SER A 272 1.78 5.44 -13.43
C SER A 272 1.40 4.41 -12.37
N LYS A 273 2.11 3.29 -12.32
CA LYS A 273 1.91 2.25 -11.30
C LYS A 273 2.52 2.65 -9.97
N SER A 274 3.64 3.35 -10.00
CA SER A 274 4.28 3.87 -8.80
C SER A 274 5.09 5.13 -9.09
N PHE A 275 5.33 5.91 -8.05
CA PHE A 275 6.21 7.07 -8.09
C PHE A 275 6.96 7.21 -6.77
N VAL A 276 7.97 8.06 -6.75
CA VAL A 276 8.72 8.38 -5.53
C VAL A 276 8.61 9.86 -5.20
N LEU A 277 8.36 10.17 -3.93
CA LEU A 277 8.62 11.47 -3.33
C LEU A 277 10.03 11.41 -2.76
N ARG A 278 11.02 11.87 -3.53
CA ARG A 278 12.43 11.80 -3.16
C ARG A 278 12.88 13.08 -2.43
N ASN A 279 13.62 12.90 -1.35
CA ASN A 279 14.10 13.99 -0.48
C ASN A 279 15.41 14.66 -0.97
N GLY A 280 15.95 14.24 -2.11
CA GLY A 280 17.28 14.63 -2.59
C GLY A 280 18.38 13.59 -2.34
N GLY A 281 18.06 12.46 -1.70
CA GLY A 281 18.98 11.33 -1.57
C GLY A 281 20.23 11.65 -0.76
N ASN A 282 21.41 11.42 -1.34
CA ASN A 282 22.69 11.75 -0.70
C ASN A 282 22.97 13.26 -0.68
N ALA A 283 22.34 14.03 -1.58
CA ALA A 283 22.43 15.49 -1.62
C ALA A 283 21.38 16.17 -0.72
N PHE A 284 20.89 15.47 0.32
CA PHE A 284 19.81 15.96 1.19
C PHE A 284 20.13 17.30 1.87
N THR A 285 21.39 17.53 2.23
CA THR A 285 21.83 18.78 2.88
C THR A 285 22.29 19.85 1.88
N GLU A 286 22.11 19.60 0.58
CA GLU A 286 22.55 20.48 -0.50
C GLU A 286 21.34 21.06 -1.26
N ALA A 287 21.49 21.34 -2.56
CA ALA A 287 20.45 21.89 -3.41
C ALA A 287 19.28 20.92 -3.69
N ARG A 288 19.45 19.60 -3.46
CA ARG A 288 18.46 18.52 -3.66
C ARG A 288 17.90 18.34 -5.07
N ILE A 289 18.38 19.11 -6.04
CA ILE A 289 17.94 19.06 -7.45
C ILE A 289 18.97 18.42 -8.38
N ASN A 290 20.18 18.08 -7.89
CA ASN A 290 21.29 17.60 -8.73
C ASN A 290 20.86 16.42 -9.62
N ASP A 291 20.29 15.36 -9.02
CA ASP A 291 19.80 14.18 -9.76
C ASP A 291 18.79 14.58 -10.84
N SER A 292 17.77 15.33 -10.45
CA SER A 292 16.69 15.73 -11.34
C SER A 292 17.17 16.64 -12.46
N PHE A 293 18.09 17.57 -12.16
CA PHE A 293 18.63 18.49 -13.13
C PHE A 293 19.35 17.75 -14.26
N VAL A 294 20.24 16.82 -13.90
CA VAL A 294 21.02 16.08 -14.91
C VAL A 294 20.11 15.14 -15.70
N GLN A 295 19.18 14.44 -15.03
CA GLN A 295 18.17 13.60 -15.71
C GLN A 295 17.34 14.38 -16.72
N THR A 296 16.80 15.53 -16.33
CA THR A 296 15.98 16.36 -17.21
C THR A 296 16.83 16.98 -18.32
N LEU A 297 18.08 17.37 -18.05
CA LEU A 297 18.98 17.91 -19.06
C LEU A 297 19.23 16.88 -20.17
N PHE A 298 19.62 15.65 -19.81
CA PHE A 298 19.84 14.60 -20.80
C PHE A 298 18.55 14.13 -21.44
N GLY A 299 17.49 13.94 -20.65
CA GLY A 299 16.20 13.50 -21.16
C GLY A 299 15.55 14.42 -22.19
N ARG A 300 15.86 15.72 -22.15
CA ARG A 300 15.39 16.71 -23.14
C ARG A 300 16.29 16.88 -24.36
N ASN A 301 17.55 16.45 -24.29
CA ASN A 301 18.57 16.82 -25.29
C ASN A 301 19.37 15.63 -25.84
N CYS A 302 19.14 14.43 -25.33
CA CYS A 302 19.84 13.21 -25.73
C CYS A 302 18.80 12.17 -26.14
N ASP A 303 18.67 11.99 -27.45
CA ASP A 303 17.83 10.94 -28.01
C ASP A 303 18.39 9.56 -27.60
N ASN A 304 17.50 8.57 -27.53
CA ASN A 304 17.86 7.20 -27.18
C ASN A 304 18.59 7.03 -25.83
N LEU A 305 18.19 7.78 -24.80
CA LEU A 305 18.61 7.57 -23.41
C LEU A 305 17.38 7.53 -22.50
N ASP A 306 17.33 6.55 -21.60
CA ASP A 306 16.26 6.47 -20.60
C ASP A 306 16.57 7.36 -19.40
N TRP A 307 15.52 7.96 -18.86
CA TRP A 307 15.64 8.95 -17.80
C TRP A 307 14.35 9.04 -17.00
N GLN A 308 14.47 9.45 -15.74
CA GLN A 308 13.32 9.58 -14.85
C GLN A 308 12.78 11.00 -14.89
N ALA A 309 11.53 11.15 -15.31
CA ALA A 309 10.83 12.42 -15.21
C ALA A 309 10.70 12.90 -13.77
N TYR A 310 10.63 14.21 -13.61
CA TYR A 310 10.69 14.90 -12.33
C TYR A 310 9.80 16.14 -12.32
N ARG A 311 9.21 16.44 -11.15
CA ARG A 311 8.77 17.79 -10.79
C ARG A 311 8.89 18.02 -9.28
N ALA A 312 8.99 19.28 -8.87
CA ALA A 312 8.90 19.65 -7.46
C ALA A 312 7.44 19.64 -6.99
N VAL A 313 7.20 19.08 -5.80
CA VAL A 313 5.88 19.06 -5.15
C VAL A 313 6.01 19.40 -3.68
N ILE A 314 4.95 19.95 -3.10
CA ILE A 314 4.78 20.06 -1.65
C ILE A 314 4.13 18.77 -1.15
N CYS A 315 4.62 18.20 -0.06
CA CYS A 315 4.02 17.01 0.55
C CYS A 315 3.37 17.35 1.89
N TYR A 316 2.15 16.83 2.08
CA TYR A 316 1.47 16.76 3.37
C TYR A 316 1.26 15.30 3.76
N ILE A 317 1.48 14.97 5.04
CA ILE A 317 1.14 13.66 5.59
C ILE A 317 0.24 13.89 6.80
N ASN A 318 -0.98 13.33 6.78
CA ASN A 318 -2.00 13.49 7.82
C ASN A 318 -2.21 14.98 8.16
N GLY A 319 -2.36 15.82 7.13
CA GLY A 319 -2.52 17.27 7.26
C GLY A 319 -1.28 18.06 7.73
N ARG A 320 -0.14 17.40 8.02
CA ARG A 320 1.10 18.07 8.45
C ARG A 320 2.03 18.30 7.27
N TYR A 321 2.53 19.52 7.11
CA TYR A 321 3.52 19.87 6.09
C TYR A 321 4.82 19.07 6.28
N ARG A 322 5.29 18.43 5.21
CA ARG A 322 6.50 17.60 5.20
C ARG A 322 7.62 18.13 4.31
N GLY A 323 7.50 19.36 3.81
CA GLY A 323 8.53 19.95 2.96
C GLY A 323 8.29 19.74 1.48
N ILE A 324 9.27 20.21 0.70
CA ILE A 324 9.33 20.02 -0.74
C ILE A 324 9.98 18.66 -1.02
N TYR A 325 9.39 17.94 -1.98
CA TYR A 325 9.88 16.67 -2.50
C TYR A 325 10.07 16.75 -4.00
N ALA A 326 10.96 15.89 -4.48
CA ALA A 326 11.04 15.54 -5.88
C ALA A 326 10.04 14.43 -6.18
N LEU A 327 8.92 14.74 -6.82
CA LEU A 327 8.04 13.72 -7.41
C LEU A 327 8.74 13.19 -8.67
N ARG A 328 9.08 11.90 -8.67
CA ARG A 328 9.83 11.26 -9.76
C ARG A 328 9.21 9.94 -10.16
N GLN A 329 9.40 9.58 -11.44
CA GLN A 329 9.21 8.20 -11.87
C GLN A 329 10.13 7.28 -11.06
N ARG A 330 9.70 6.04 -10.85
CA ARG A 330 10.55 5.04 -10.20
C ARG A 330 11.59 4.52 -11.19
N SER A 331 12.71 3.99 -10.69
CA SER A 331 13.74 3.34 -11.50
C SER A 331 13.64 1.85 -11.20
N ASN A 332 12.60 1.20 -11.69
CA ASN A 332 12.32 -0.21 -11.46
C ASN A 332 11.41 -0.75 -12.56
N GLU A 333 10.89 -1.96 -12.41
CA GLU A 333 10.00 -2.62 -13.37
C GLU A 333 8.76 -1.79 -13.73
N ASP A 334 8.26 -0.99 -12.77
CA ASP A 334 7.11 -0.12 -13.00
C ASP A 334 7.41 0.99 -14.03
N TYR A 335 8.66 1.46 -14.12
CA TYR A 335 9.06 2.42 -15.17
C TYR A 335 8.93 1.82 -16.56
N VAL A 336 9.37 0.56 -16.71
CA VAL A 336 9.32 -0.12 -18.00
C VAL A 336 7.86 -0.35 -18.40
N GLU A 337 7.05 -0.82 -17.45
CA GLU A 337 5.61 -0.99 -17.64
C GLU A 337 4.92 0.32 -18.04
N ASP A 338 5.28 1.45 -17.40
CA ASP A 338 4.67 2.76 -17.66
C ASP A 338 5.17 3.43 -18.95
N CYS A 339 6.42 3.20 -19.37
CA CYS A 339 7.05 3.87 -20.51
C CYS A 339 7.12 3.04 -21.80
N TYR A 340 6.87 1.73 -21.72
CA TYR A 340 7.00 0.79 -22.84
C TYR A 340 5.73 -0.04 -23.01
N ASP A 341 4.59 0.62 -23.15
CA ASP A 341 3.31 0.00 -23.53
C ASP A 341 2.87 -1.19 -22.64
N GLY A 342 3.18 -1.13 -21.34
CA GLY A 342 2.82 -2.20 -20.41
C GLY A 342 3.72 -3.44 -20.49
N LEU A 343 4.96 -3.31 -20.97
CA LEU A 343 5.92 -4.40 -21.01
C LEU A 343 6.26 -4.89 -19.59
N GLU A 344 5.87 -6.13 -19.29
CA GLU A 344 6.11 -6.80 -17.99
C GLU A 344 7.14 -7.94 -18.06
N ASP A 345 7.36 -8.55 -19.23
CA ASP A 345 8.36 -9.63 -19.44
C ASP A 345 9.73 -9.01 -19.71
N ILE A 346 10.49 -8.79 -18.63
CA ILE A 346 11.80 -8.13 -18.65
C ILE A 346 12.77 -8.81 -17.68
N ASP A 347 14.06 -8.66 -17.96
CA ASP A 347 15.13 -8.96 -17.01
C ASP A 347 15.67 -7.65 -16.43
N MET A 348 15.71 -7.54 -15.10
CA MET A 348 16.20 -6.34 -14.43
C MET A 348 17.17 -6.70 -13.33
N LEU A 349 18.35 -6.09 -13.37
CA LEU A 349 19.37 -6.21 -12.35
C LEU A 349 19.62 -4.85 -11.69
N GLU A 350 19.90 -4.88 -10.39
CA GLU A 350 20.41 -3.73 -9.65
C GLU A 350 21.78 -4.08 -9.07
N ASN A 351 22.60 -3.08 -8.73
CA ASN A 351 23.83 -3.28 -7.96
C ASN A 351 24.71 -4.45 -8.47
N TRP A 352 25.06 -4.40 -9.77
CA TRP A 352 25.95 -5.35 -10.49
C TRP A 352 25.31 -6.69 -10.85
N ASP A 353 24.79 -7.44 -9.89
CA ASP A 353 24.29 -8.81 -10.08
C ASP A 353 23.01 -9.12 -9.28
N GLU A 354 22.40 -8.12 -8.64
CA GLU A 354 21.19 -8.32 -7.86
C GLU A 354 19.96 -8.41 -8.77
N LEU A 355 19.52 -9.63 -9.07
CA LEU A 355 18.31 -9.89 -9.84
C LEU A 355 17.07 -9.30 -9.15
N LYS A 356 16.34 -8.44 -9.85
CA LYS A 356 15.08 -7.83 -9.39
C LYS A 356 13.86 -8.45 -10.04
N VAL A 357 13.92 -8.68 -11.35
CA VAL A 357 12.84 -9.26 -12.16
C VAL A 357 13.47 -10.13 -13.25
N GLY A 358 12.80 -11.21 -13.63
CA GLY A 358 13.22 -12.06 -14.74
C GLY A 358 14.33 -13.05 -14.36
N THR A 359 15.31 -13.25 -15.24
CA THR A 359 16.48 -14.11 -15.04
C THR A 359 17.80 -13.34 -15.24
N ILE A 360 18.92 -14.00 -14.93
CA ILE A 360 20.28 -13.44 -15.10
C ILE A 360 20.96 -13.91 -16.40
N ASP A 361 20.32 -14.81 -17.14
CA ASP A 361 20.95 -15.58 -18.23
C ASP A 361 21.50 -14.67 -19.32
N SER A 362 20.75 -13.64 -19.70
CA SER A 362 21.15 -12.70 -20.75
C SER A 362 22.26 -11.76 -20.32
N PHE A 363 22.31 -11.42 -19.03
CA PHE A 363 23.43 -10.68 -18.47
C PHE A 363 24.70 -11.52 -18.42
N GLU A 364 24.61 -12.80 -18.04
CA GLU A 364 25.75 -13.74 -18.09
C GLU A 364 26.25 -13.96 -19.51
N ALA A 365 25.34 -14.07 -20.49
CA ALA A 365 25.69 -14.18 -21.91
C ALA A 365 26.43 -12.93 -22.42
N LEU A 366 25.96 -11.73 -22.07
CA LEU A 366 26.62 -10.47 -22.41
C LEU A 366 28.01 -10.36 -21.76
N LYS A 367 28.12 -10.74 -20.48
CA LYS A 367 29.41 -10.77 -19.78
C LYS A 367 30.39 -11.73 -20.45
N GLY A 368 29.94 -12.94 -20.77
CA GLY A 368 30.75 -13.92 -21.49
C GLY A 368 31.16 -13.43 -22.88
N LEU A 369 30.28 -12.73 -23.61
CA LEU A 369 30.64 -12.09 -24.87
C LEU A 369 31.74 -11.04 -24.67
N TYR A 370 31.57 -10.14 -23.70
CA TYR A 370 32.53 -9.08 -23.39
C TYR A 370 33.91 -9.61 -22.99
N GLU A 371 33.97 -10.64 -22.14
CA GLU A 371 35.22 -11.29 -21.70
C GLU A 371 36.01 -11.92 -22.86
N ASN A 372 35.34 -12.22 -23.98
CA ASN A 372 35.95 -12.75 -25.19
C ASN A 372 36.45 -11.66 -26.17
N ASN A 373 36.48 -10.38 -25.77
CA ASN A 373 36.93 -9.24 -26.59
C ASN A 373 36.21 -9.15 -27.95
N PRO A 374 34.90 -8.92 -27.93
CA PRO A 374 34.08 -8.93 -29.14
C PRO A 374 34.40 -7.72 -30.02
N ASP A 375 34.20 -7.87 -31.34
CA ASP A 375 34.23 -6.73 -32.25
C ASP A 375 32.93 -5.89 -32.16
N TYR A 376 32.92 -4.75 -32.83
CA TYR A 376 31.75 -3.86 -32.84
C TYR A 376 30.50 -4.56 -33.38
N GLN A 377 30.61 -5.41 -34.40
CA GLN A 377 29.46 -6.09 -34.99
C GLN A 377 28.84 -7.05 -33.98
N GLN A 378 29.67 -7.83 -33.28
CA GLN A 378 29.24 -8.74 -32.22
C GLN A 378 28.60 -7.97 -31.06
N MET A 379 29.18 -6.85 -30.63
CA MET A 379 28.62 -6.03 -29.55
C MET A 379 27.30 -5.36 -29.96
N SER A 380 27.21 -4.83 -31.19
CA SER A 380 25.98 -4.19 -31.72
C SER A 380 24.80 -5.14 -31.89
N GLN A 381 25.05 -6.46 -31.91
CA GLN A 381 24.00 -7.49 -31.87
C GLN A 381 23.54 -7.83 -30.45
N ALA A 382 24.37 -7.55 -29.44
CA ALA A 382 24.11 -7.91 -28.06
C ALA A 382 23.51 -6.77 -27.24
N ILE A 383 23.80 -5.51 -27.57
CA ILE A 383 23.33 -4.32 -26.85
C ILE A 383 22.97 -3.17 -27.79
N ASP A 384 22.15 -2.23 -27.31
CA ASP A 384 22.02 -0.90 -27.93
C ASP A 384 23.27 -0.05 -27.61
N VAL A 385 24.20 -0.04 -28.57
CA VAL A 385 25.50 0.65 -28.45
C VAL A 385 25.34 2.16 -28.38
N GLU A 386 24.31 2.74 -29.01
CA GLU A 386 24.07 4.19 -28.96
C GLU A 386 23.56 4.60 -27.58
N ASN A 387 22.56 3.87 -27.06
CA ASN A 387 22.06 4.07 -25.70
C ASN A 387 23.18 3.94 -24.66
N PHE A 388 24.01 2.91 -24.79
CA PHE A 388 25.18 2.71 -23.95
C PHE A 388 26.18 3.87 -24.05
N ALA A 389 26.52 4.34 -25.26
CA ALA A 389 27.42 5.48 -25.44
C ALA A 389 26.85 6.78 -24.84
N ASN A 390 25.55 7.04 -25.03
CA ASN A 390 24.86 8.21 -24.50
C ASN A 390 24.86 8.25 -22.97
N LEU A 391 24.71 7.09 -22.33
CA LEU A 391 24.84 6.96 -20.89
C LEU A 391 26.25 7.37 -20.41
N TYR A 392 27.33 6.92 -21.07
CA TYR A 392 28.69 7.32 -20.71
C TYR A 392 28.94 8.82 -20.90
N ILE A 393 28.37 9.42 -21.95
CA ILE A 393 28.42 10.87 -22.16
C ILE A 393 27.73 11.58 -20.99
N ALA A 394 26.56 11.08 -20.58
CA ALA A 394 25.78 11.65 -19.50
C ALA A 394 26.53 11.59 -18.15
N ASP A 395 27.13 10.44 -17.85
CA ASP A 395 27.92 10.23 -16.64
C ASP A 395 29.16 11.14 -16.58
N ALA A 396 29.92 11.21 -17.68
CA ALA A 396 31.09 12.06 -17.79
C ALA A 396 30.75 13.55 -17.65
N ALA A 397 29.68 14.01 -18.31
CA ALA A 397 29.22 15.39 -18.25
C ALA A 397 28.62 15.76 -16.88
N GLY A 398 27.91 14.83 -16.25
CA GLY A 398 27.37 14.97 -14.89
C GLY A 398 28.43 15.01 -13.80
N ARG A 399 29.72 14.78 -14.14
CA ARG A 399 30.84 14.62 -13.21
C ARG A 399 30.57 13.56 -12.14
N ASN A 400 29.89 12.51 -12.55
CA ASN A 400 29.53 11.39 -11.70
C ASN A 400 30.68 10.38 -11.66
N VAL A 401 31.88 10.87 -11.33
CA VAL A 401 33.14 10.10 -11.38
C VAL A 401 33.27 9.20 -10.13
N ALA A 402 32.47 8.13 -10.09
CA ALA A 402 32.71 6.97 -9.25
C ALA A 402 32.98 5.75 -10.15
N SER A 403 34.23 5.67 -10.60
CA SER A 403 34.85 4.51 -11.23
C SER A 403 34.24 4.02 -12.54
N VAL A 404 35.02 4.25 -13.60
CA VAL A 404 35.18 3.28 -14.69
C VAL A 404 35.14 1.88 -14.08
N PHE A 405 34.19 1.05 -14.50
CA PHE A 405 34.11 -0.36 -14.10
C PHE A 405 35.52 -0.97 -13.91
N PRO A 406 35.90 -1.56 -12.75
CA PRO A 406 35.31 -1.44 -11.41
C PRO A 406 36.31 -0.88 -10.36
N SER A 407 35.97 0.18 -9.61
CA SER A 407 36.44 0.36 -8.21
C SER A 407 35.89 1.61 -7.50
N ALA A 408 35.09 1.38 -6.47
CA ALA A 408 34.87 2.25 -5.29
C ALA A 408 33.90 3.47 -5.43
N GLY A 409 32.68 3.25 -4.94
CA GLY A 409 32.14 3.94 -3.76
C GLY A 409 32.33 5.45 -3.60
N ALA A 410 31.41 6.24 -4.16
CA ALA A 410 30.98 7.53 -3.61
C ALA A 410 29.59 7.90 -4.15
N ALA A 411 28.91 8.83 -3.48
CA ALA A 411 27.54 9.24 -3.71
C ALA A 411 27.27 9.76 -5.14
N MET A 412 26.45 9.03 -5.90
CA MET A 412 26.10 9.31 -7.30
C MET A 412 25.02 10.38 -7.43
N VAL A 413 25.11 11.20 -8.47
CA VAL A 413 23.99 11.96 -9.03
C VAL A 413 23.23 11.01 -9.97
N GLU A 414 22.00 10.64 -9.63
CA GLU A 414 21.25 9.58 -10.33
C GLU A 414 20.73 10.08 -11.68
N ILE A 415 21.47 9.83 -12.77
CA ILE A 415 20.93 9.67 -14.14
C ILE A 415 20.47 8.20 -14.28
N GLY A 416 19.28 7.92 -14.81
CA GLY A 416 18.69 6.57 -14.87
C GLY A 416 18.28 5.87 -13.55
N GLY A 417 18.69 6.33 -12.37
CA GLY A 417 18.44 5.57 -11.14
C GLY A 417 19.33 4.31 -11.07
N LYS A 418 19.35 3.64 -9.93
CA LYS A 418 20.34 2.58 -9.69
C LYS A 418 19.94 1.30 -10.46
N GLY A 419 20.78 0.79 -11.37
CA GLY A 419 20.67 -0.59 -11.90
C GLY A 419 21.15 -0.78 -13.36
N ILE A 420 21.36 -2.04 -13.75
CA ILE A 420 21.52 -2.48 -15.15
C ILE A 420 20.13 -2.90 -15.63
N TYR A 421 19.50 -2.11 -16.49
CA TYR A 421 18.27 -2.50 -17.16
C TYR A 421 18.63 -3.31 -18.40
N VAL A 422 18.21 -4.57 -18.44
CA VAL A 422 18.28 -5.40 -19.64
C VAL A 422 16.86 -5.53 -20.16
N VAL A 423 16.39 -4.56 -20.93
CA VAL A 423 15.07 -4.69 -21.55
C VAL A 423 15.18 -5.68 -22.69
N GLU A 424 14.86 -6.95 -22.43
CA GLU A 424 14.73 -7.95 -23.48
C GLU A 424 13.42 -7.75 -24.25
N VAL A 425 13.48 -7.85 -25.58
CA VAL A 425 12.27 -7.99 -26.40
C VAL A 425 12.34 -9.33 -27.12
N THR A 426 11.27 -10.11 -26.98
CA THR A 426 11.07 -11.31 -27.81
C THR A 426 10.83 -10.88 -29.24
N LEU A 427 11.76 -11.24 -30.14
CA LEU A 427 11.64 -11.01 -31.57
C LEU A 427 10.59 -11.95 -32.19
N ALA A 428 10.11 -11.64 -33.39
CA ALA A 428 9.07 -12.41 -34.09
C ALA A 428 9.45 -13.89 -34.37
N ASN A 429 10.74 -14.22 -34.29
CA ASN A 429 11.29 -15.57 -34.42
C ASN A 429 11.44 -16.31 -33.06
N GLY A 430 11.02 -15.70 -31.95
CA GLY A 430 11.14 -16.27 -30.59
C GLY A 430 12.50 -16.07 -29.92
N SER A 431 13.49 -15.42 -30.54
CA SER A 431 14.75 -15.09 -29.87
C SER A 431 14.61 -13.83 -29.02
N ARG A 432 15.33 -13.74 -27.90
CA ARG A 432 15.38 -12.54 -27.07
C ARG A 432 16.59 -11.68 -27.43
N THR A 433 16.45 -10.36 -27.39
CA THR A 433 17.54 -9.40 -27.62
C THR A 433 17.40 -8.22 -26.68
N VAL A 434 18.52 -7.79 -26.10
CA VAL A 434 18.59 -6.64 -25.21
C VAL A 434 18.41 -5.36 -26.03
N ARG A 435 17.25 -4.72 -25.91
CA ARG A 435 16.93 -3.48 -26.64
C ARG A 435 17.49 -2.23 -25.99
N LYS A 436 17.70 -2.23 -24.69
CA LYS A 436 18.31 -1.12 -23.97
C LYS A 436 19.17 -1.66 -22.84
N VAL A 437 20.33 -1.04 -22.67
CA VAL A 437 21.23 -1.26 -21.54
C VAL A 437 21.36 0.07 -20.83
N ALA A 438 20.46 0.34 -19.88
CA ALA A 438 20.74 1.41 -18.93
C ALA A 438 21.67 0.80 -17.89
N VAL A 439 22.98 1.00 -18.06
CA VAL A 439 23.97 0.76 -16.99
C VAL A 439 23.86 1.91 -15.98
N ARG A 440 24.21 1.62 -14.73
CA ARG A 440 24.36 2.62 -13.69
C ARG A 440 25.81 3.05 -13.58
#